data_AF-A0A9W2WEI1-F1
#
_entry.id   AF-A0A9W2WEI1-F1
#
_cell.length_a   1.000
_cell.length_b   1.000
_cell.length_c   1.000
_cell.angle_alpha   90.00
_cell.angle_beta   90.00
_cell.angle_gamma   90.00
#
_symmetry.space_group_name_H-M   'P 1'
#
loop_
_entity.id
_entity.type
_entity.pdbx_description
1 polymer ?
#
loop_
_entity_poly.entity_id
_entity_poly.type
_entity_poly.pdbx_seq_one_letter_code
_entity_poly.pdbx_strand_id
1 'polypeptide(L)'
;MATFSRQEFFQQLLQGCLLPTAQQGLDQIWLLLAICLACRLLWRLGLPSYLKHASTVAGGFFSLYHFFQLHMVWVVLLSLLCYLVLFLCRHSSHRGVFLSVTILIYLLMGEMHMVDTVTWHKMRGAQMIVAMKAVSLGFDLDRGEVGAVPSPVEFMGYLYFVGTIVFGPWISFHSYLQAVQGRPLSRRWLQKVARSLALALLCLVLSTCVGPYLFPYFIPLDGDRVLRNKKRKARGTMVRWLRAYESAVSFHFSNYFVGFLSEATATLAGAGFTEEKDHLEWDLTVSKPLNVELPRSMVEVVTSWNLPMSYWLNNYVFKNALRLGTFSAVLVTYAASALLHGFSFHLAAVLLSLAFITYVEHVLRKRLARILSACILSKRCPPDCSHQHRLGLGVRALNLLFGALAIFHLAYLGSLFDVDVDDTTEEQVFPFLLFSFPHIHTPPSAYKDMTTNASPVHPYWPRHLRLDNFVPNDCPTWHLLAGLFSISGVLVVTTWLLSGHASVIPLGTWRRLSLCWFAVCGFIHLVIEGWFSLYHEELLGDQAILSQLWKEYAKGDSRYILSDIRGCAIFPDRAP
;
A
#
# COMPACT_ATOMS: atom_id res chain seq x y z
N MET A 1 2.13 -0.82 36.74
CA MET A 1 1.01 0.12 36.50
C MET A 1 -0.19 -0.34 37.29
N ALA A 2 -0.91 0.56 37.95
CA ALA A 2 -2.13 0.23 38.69
C ALA A 2 -3.17 -0.38 37.74
N THR A 3 -3.74 -1.53 38.11
CA THR A 3 -4.79 -2.18 37.34
C THR A 3 -6.07 -1.35 37.47
N PHE A 4 -6.36 -0.51 36.48
CA PHE A 4 -7.65 0.17 36.36
C PHE A 4 -8.77 -0.88 36.48
N SER A 5 -9.84 -0.54 37.21
CA SER A 5 -11.06 -1.34 37.12
C SER A 5 -11.60 -1.27 35.69
N ARG A 6 -12.31 -2.32 35.23
CA ARG A 6 -12.90 -2.34 33.88
C ARG A 6 -13.75 -1.11 33.59
N GLN A 7 -14.48 -0.61 34.59
CA GLN A 7 -15.33 0.58 34.45
C GLN A 7 -14.50 1.86 34.27
N GLU A 8 -13.43 2.06 35.04
CA GLU A 8 -12.55 3.22 34.89
C GLU A 8 -11.84 3.23 33.53
N PHE A 9 -11.40 2.06 33.05
CA PHE A 9 -10.80 1.94 31.72
C PHE A 9 -11.77 2.34 30.60
N PHE A 10 -13.01 1.83 30.62
CA PHE A 10 -14.00 2.20 29.60
C PHE A 10 -14.43 3.67 29.70
N GLN A 11 -14.49 4.26 30.90
CA GLN A 11 -14.75 5.69 31.06
C GLN A 11 -13.60 6.54 30.52
N GLN A 12 -12.35 6.18 30.80
CA GLN A 12 -11.18 6.86 30.25
C GLN A 12 -11.08 6.71 28.73
N LEU A 13 -11.40 5.55 28.17
CA LEU A 13 -11.43 5.35 26.71
C LEU A 13 -12.50 6.24 26.05
N LEU A 14 -13.67 6.35 26.68
CA LEU A 14 -14.77 7.17 26.18
C LEU A 14 -14.44 8.66 26.21
N GLN A 15 -13.98 9.17 27.36
CA GLN A 15 -13.70 10.59 27.55
C GLN A 15 -12.35 11.02 26.98
N GLY A 16 -11.36 10.13 27.01
CA GLY A 16 -9.98 10.42 26.61
C GLY A 16 -9.68 10.18 25.13
N CYS A 17 -10.41 9.30 24.45
CA CYS A 17 -10.14 8.99 23.04
C CYS A 17 -11.38 9.07 22.14
N LEU A 18 -12.47 8.38 22.48
CA LEU A 18 -13.63 8.24 21.58
C LEU A 18 -14.29 9.58 21.25
N LEU A 19 -14.68 10.33 22.28
CA LEU A 19 -15.39 11.60 22.08
C LEU A 19 -14.51 12.66 21.41
N PRO A 20 -13.26 12.91 21.85
CA PRO A 20 -12.36 13.84 21.17
C PRO A 20 -12.09 13.46 19.71
N THR A 21 -11.83 12.19 19.42
CA THR A 21 -11.57 11.71 18.06
C THR A 21 -12.79 11.93 17.15
N ALA A 22 -13.98 11.59 17.63
CA ALA A 22 -15.21 11.77 16.86
C ALA A 22 -15.50 13.26 16.58
N GLN A 23 -15.29 14.11 17.58
CA GLN A 23 -15.50 15.54 17.45
C GLN A 23 -14.49 16.18 16.48
N GLN A 24 -13.20 15.88 16.63
CA GLN A 24 -12.16 16.34 15.71
C GLN A 24 -12.43 15.89 14.27
N GLY A 25 -12.78 14.61 14.08
CA GLY A 25 -13.12 14.08 12.76
C GLY A 25 -14.31 14.81 12.13
N LEU A 26 -15.35 15.13 12.91
CA LEU A 26 -16.50 15.89 12.42
C LEU A 26 -16.13 17.35 12.10
N ASP A 27 -15.39 18.02 12.98
CA ASP A 27 -14.97 19.42 12.85
C ASP A 27 -14.18 19.66 11.56
N GLN A 28 -13.46 18.65 11.08
CA GLN A 28 -12.65 18.76 9.87
C GLN A 28 -13.41 18.40 8.58
N ILE A 29 -14.51 17.63 8.66
CA ILE A 29 -15.25 17.17 7.45
C ILE A 29 -16.61 17.82 7.25
N TRP A 30 -17.20 18.44 8.29
CA TRP A 30 -18.59 18.93 8.23
C TRP A 30 -18.80 19.92 7.09
N LEU A 31 -17.82 20.80 6.83
CA LEU A 31 -17.91 21.79 5.77
C LEU A 31 -17.96 21.12 4.40
N LEU A 32 -17.14 20.09 4.17
CA LEU A 32 -17.17 19.31 2.93
C LEU A 32 -18.52 18.62 2.73
N LEU A 33 -19.08 18.02 3.79
CA LEU A 33 -20.40 17.39 3.74
C LEU A 33 -21.49 18.43 3.42
N ALA A 34 -21.42 19.60 4.05
CA ALA A 34 -22.36 20.69 3.80
C ALA A 34 -22.32 21.19 2.35
N ILE A 35 -21.13 21.39 1.78
CA ILE A 35 -21.00 21.82 0.37
C ILE A 35 -21.50 20.72 -0.58
N CYS A 36 -21.20 19.45 -0.31
CA CYS A 36 -21.69 18.34 -1.12
C CYS A 36 -23.23 18.30 -1.14
N LEU A 37 -23.86 18.45 0.03
CA LEU A 37 -25.31 18.50 0.15
C LEU A 37 -25.88 19.75 -0.54
N ALA A 38 -25.28 20.92 -0.33
CA ALA A 38 -25.71 22.16 -0.97
C ALA A 38 -25.65 22.07 -2.50
N CYS A 39 -24.55 21.56 -3.07
CA CYS A 39 -24.43 21.33 -4.51
C CYS A 39 -25.50 20.36 -5.01
N ARG A 40 -25.78 19.28 -4.27
CA ARG A 40 -26.82 18.31 -4.64
C ARG A 40 -28.21 18.92 -4.65
N LEU A 41 -28.53 19.77 -3.66
CA LEU A 41 -29.79 20.50 -3.59
C LEU A 41 -29.92 21.53 -4.72
N LEU A 42 -28.84 22.22 -5.08
CA LEU A 42 -28.83 23.17 -6.20
C LEU A 42 -29.16 22.49 -7.54
N TRP A 43 -28.63 21.29 -7.80
CA TRP A 43 -28.92 20.56 -9.06
C TRP A 43 -30.37 20.11 -9.20
N ARG A 44 -31.14 20.12 -8.11
CA ARG A 44 -32.58 19.82 -8.10
C ARG A 44 -33.43 20.99 -8.59
N LEU A 45 -32.90 22.22 -8.57
CA LEU A 45 -33.65 23.43 -8.93
C LEU A 45 -33.88 23.60 -10.45
N GLY A 46 -33.70 22.54 -11.25
CA GLY A 46 -33.94 22.58 -12.70
C GLY A 46 -32.98 23.50 -13.47
N LEU A 47 -31.82 23.84 -12.90
CA LEU A 47 -30.86 24.76 -13.50
C LEU A 47 -30.34 24.25 -14.87
N PRO A 48 -30.01 25.16 -15.81
CA PRO A 48 -29.25 24.83 -17.02
C PRO A 48 -27.98 24.02 -16.72
N SER A 49 -27.63 23.06 -17.60
CA SER A 49 -26.47 22.18 -17.43
C SER A 49 -25.17 22.95 -17.15
N TYR A 50 -24.90 24.03 -17.90
CA TYR A 50 -23.72 24.88 -17.69
C TYR A 50 -23.62 25.42 -16.25
N LEU A 51 -24.73 25.87 -15.66
CA LEU A 51 -24.75 26.37 -14.28
C LEU A 51 -24.50 25.26 -13.26
N LYS A 52 -24.94 24.03 -13.53
CA LYS A 52 -24.65 22.89 -12.67
C LYS A 52 -23.17 22.48 -12.71
N HIS A 53 -22.54 22.53 -13.88
CA HIS A 53 -21.10 22.31 -14.02
C HIS A 53 -20.31 23.43 -13.33
N ALA A 54 -20.67 24.70 -13.55
CA ALA A 54 -20.05 25.84 -12.91
C ALA A 54 -20.20 25.83 -11.38
N SER A 55 -21.35 25.44 -10.84
CA SER A 55 -21.57 25.31 -9.40
C SER A 55 -20.66 24.24 -8.79
N THR A 56 -20.46 23.14 -9.53
CA THR A 56 -19.54 22.07 -9.14
C THR A 56 -18.10 22.56 -9.11
N VAL A 57 -17.67 23.30 -10.15
CA VAL A 57 -16.34 23.91 -10.21
C VAL A 57 -16.14 24.83 -9.00
N ALA A 58 -17.08 25.73 -8.73
CA ALA A 58 -16.99 26.65 -7.58
C ALA A 58 -16.91 25.90 -6.24
N GLY A 59 -17.78 24.89 -6.04
CA GLY A 59 -17.78 24.07 -4.82
C GLY A 59 -16.49 23.28 -4.65
N GLY A 60 -15.97 22.68 -5.73
CA GLY A 60 -14.70 21.94 -5.73
C GLY A 60 -13.49 22.83 -5.49
N PHE A 61 -13.43 24.02 -6.09
CA PHE A 61 -12.40 25.02 -5.83
C PHE A 61 -12.42 25.48 -4.36
N PHE A 62 -13.60 25.76 -3.82
CA PHE A 62 -13.75 26.14 -2.41
C PHE A 62 -13.30 25.01 -1.48
N SER A 63 -13.68 23.76 -1.76
CA SER A 63 -13.19 22.59 -1.00
C SER A 63 -11.66 22.44 -1.10
N LEU A 64 -11.08 22.58 -2.29
CA LEU A 64 -9.62 22.54 -2.47
C LEU A 64 -8.92 23.64 -1.68
N TYR A 65 -9.43 24.87 -1.71
CA TYR A 65 -8.87 25.98 -0.94
C TYR A 65 -8.99 25.74 0.57
N HIS A 66 -10.11 25.21 1.04
CA HIS A 66 -10.30 24.92 2.46
C HIS A 66 -9.26 23.92 3.00
N PHE A 67 -9.01 22.83 2.28
CA PHE A 67 -8.08 21.79 2.73
C PHE A 67 -6.61 22.09 2.41
N PHE A 68 -6.32 22.68 1.24
CA PHE A 68 -4.94 22.86 0.75
C PHE A 68 -4.49 24.32 0.68
N GLN A 69 -5.35 25.29 1.00
CA GLN A 69 -5.04 26.72 0.97
C GLN A 69 -4.48 27.13 -0.41
N LEU A 70 -3.42 27.94 -0.44
CA LEU A 70 -2.75 28.37 -1.68
C LEU A 70 -2.09 27.21 -2.44
N HIS A 71 -1.83 26.08 -1.79
CA HIS A 71 -1.19 24.94 -2.44
C HIS A 71 -2.09 24.25 -3.48
N MET A 72 -3.39 24.54 -3.50
CA MET A 72 -4.30 24.06 -4.54
C MET A 72 -3.88 24.49 -5.96
N VAL A 73 -3.05 25.53 -6.10
CA VAL A 73 -2.53 26.02 -7.38
C VAL A 73 -1.90 24.90 -8.20
N TRP A 74 -1.18 23.97 -7.58
CA TRP A 74 -0.57 22.84 -8.28
C TRP A 74 -1.61 21.87 -8.87
N VAL A 75 -2.69 21.58 -8.14
CA VAL A 75 -3.81 20.78 -8.66
C VAL A 75 -4.47 21.49 -9.84
N VAL A 76 -4.58 22.82 -9.77
CA VAL A 76 -5.14 23.66 -10.84
C VAL A 76 -4.24 23.68 -12.07
N LEU A 77 -2.93 23.83 -11.90
CA LEU A 77 -1.95 23.79 -12.98
C LEU A 77 -1.98 22.44 -13.70
N LEU A 78 -2.05 21.32 -12.96
CA LEU A 78 -2.20 19.99 -13.55
C LEU A 78 -3.48 19.90 -14.40
N SER A 79 -4.60 20.40 -13.88
CA SER A 79 -5.90 20.36 -14.58
C SER A 79 -5.89 21.19 -15.87
N LEU A 80 -5.27 22.38 -15.84
CA LEU A 80 -5.11 23.23 -17.02
C LEU A 80 -4.19 22.58 -18.06
N LEU A 81 -3.08 21.98 -17.62
CA LEU A 81 -2.16 21.24 -18.48
C LEU A 81 -2.88 20.05 -19.15
N CYS A 82 -3.70 19.31 -18.39
CA CYS A 82 -4.48 18.20 -18.93
C CYS A 82 -5.45 18.65 -20.04
N TYR A 83 -6.17 19.75 -19.81
CA TYR A 83 -7.08 20.28 -20.82
C TYR A 83 -6.34 20.78 -22.06
N LEU A 84 -5.21 21.47 -21.87
CA LEU A 84 -4.36 21.94 -22.97
C LEU A 84 -3.90 20.76 -23.84
N VAL A 85 -3.39 19.69 -23.24
CA VAL A 85 -2.96 18.49 -23.99
C VAL A 85 -4.12 17.87 -24.74
N LEU A 86 -5.30 17.72 -24.11
CA LEU A 86 -6.49 17.19 -24.78
C LEU A 86 -6.94 18.06 -25.95
N PHE A 87 -6.88 19.37 -25.80
CA PHE A 87 -7.23 20.33 -26.85
C PHE A 87 -6.25 20.30 -28.02
N LEU A 88 -4.94 20.28 -27.73
CA LEU A 88 -3.89 20.17 -28.75
C LEU A 88 -3.96 18.81 -29.49
N CYS A 89 -4.28 17.74 -28.77
CA CYS A 89 -4.39 16.40 -29.31
C CYS A 89 -5.80 16.04 -29.79
N ARG A 90 -6.74 17.00 -29.94
CA ARG A 90 -8.16 16.70 -30.23
C ARG A 90 -8.40 15.86 -31.49
N HIS A 91 -7.50 15.95 -32.47
CA HIS A 91 -7.56 15.20 -33.73
C HIS A 91 -6.69 13.92 -33.72
N SER A 92 -5.92 13.69 -32.67
CA SER A 92 -5.10 12.48 -32.51
C SER A 92 -5.94 11.28 -32.06
N SER A 93 -5.47 10.08 -32.37
CA SER A 93 -6.04 8.79 -31.90
C SER A 93 -5.36 8.23 -30.65
N HIS A 94 -4.40 8.97 -30.08
CA HIS A 94 -3.60 8.54 -28.92
C HIS A 94 -3.63 9.54 -27.76
N ARG A 95 -4.77 10.20 -27.55
CA ARG A 95 -4.94 11.28 -26.55
C ARG A 95 -4.64 10.78 -25.15
N GLY A 96 -5.15 9.60 -24.80
CA GLY A 96 -4.95 8.98 -23.48
C GLY A 96 -3.47 8.71 -23.18
N VAL A 97 -2.68 8.29 -24.16
CA VAL A 97 -1.24 8.03 -24.01
C VAL A 97 -0.47 9.33 -23.80
N PHE A 98 -0.66 10.34 -24.66
CA PHE A 98 0.00 11.64 -24.50
C PHE A 98 -0.33 12.29 -23.16
N LEU A 99 -1.60 12.22 -22.76
CA LEU A 99 -2.07 12.75 -21.49
C LEU A 99 -1.46 11.99 -20.29
N SER A 100 -1.40 10.67 -20.34
CA SER A 100 -0.78 9.85 -19.28
C SER A 100 0.70 10.17 -19.11
N VAL A 101 1.46 10.28 -20.21
CA VAL A 101 2.88 10.64 -20.16
C VAL A 101 3.09 12.04 -19.61
N THR A 102 2.28 13.01 -20.04
CA THR A 102 2.40 14.39 -19.56
C THR A 102 2.10 14.50 -18.06
N ILE A 103 1.03 13.83 -17.61
CA ILE A 103 0.68 13.78 -16.18
C ILE A 103 1.78 13.12 -15.37
N LEU A 104 2.33 11.99 -15.85
CA LEU A 104 3.42 11.31 -15.17
C LEU A 104 4.63 12.23 -15.03
N ILE A 105 5.06 12.90 -16.11
CA ILE A 105 6.17 13.86 -16.06
C ILE A 105 5.88 14.97 -15.04
N TYR A 106 4.68 15.54 -15.04
CA TYR A 106 4.28 16.57 -14.08
C TYR A 106 4.39 16.08 -12.62
N LEU A 107 3.85 14.89 -12.32
CA LEU A 107 3.89 14.32 -10.98
C LEU A 107 5.33 14.03 -10.52
N LEU A 108 6.19 13.52 -11.41
CA LEU A 108 7.60 13.24 -11.09
C LEU A 108 8.42 14.53 -10.95
N MET A 109 8.15 15.55 -11.76
CA MET A 109 8.77 16.88 -11.60
C MET A 109 8.37 17.51 -10.27
N GLY A 110 7.10 17.39 -9.89
CA GLY A 110 6.58 17.85 -8.61
C GLY A 110 7.29 17.20 -7.42
N GLU A 111 7.47 15.89 -7.46
CA GLU A 111 8.15 15.12 -6.42
C GLU A 111 9.64 15.47 -6.28
N MET A 112 10.33 15.69 -7.40
CA MET A 112 11.79 15.84 -7.39
C MET A 112 12.30 17.28 -7.37
N HIS A 113 11.51 18.27 -7.85
CA HIS A 113 12.05 19.59 -8.18
C HIS A 113 11.17 20.79 -7.82
N MET A 114 9.84 20.66 -7.73
CA MET A 114 8.98 21.87 -7.72
C MET A 114 8.54 22.34 -6.32
N VAL A 115 8.36 21.44 -5.35
CA VAL A 115 7.74 21.75 -4.05
C VAL A 115 8.47 21.00 -2.94
N ASP A 116 8.47 21.55 -1.73
CA ASP A 116 8.90 20.81 -0.55
C ASP A 116 8.10 19.51 -0.39
N THR A 117 8.77 18.45 0.06
CA THR A 117 8.21 17.11 0.14
C THR A 117 6.95 17.06 0.99
N VAL A 118 6.95 17.77 2.13
CA VAL A 118 5.82 17.83 3.07
C VAL A 118 4.58 18.42 2.40
N THR A 119 4.70 19.57 1.74
CA THR A 119 3.58 20.22 1.06
C THR A 119 3.10 19.41 -0.13
N TRP A 120 4.02 18.85 -0.93
CA TRP A 120 3.66 17.99 -2.05
C TRP A 120 2.86 16.75 -1.61
N HIS A 121 3.28 16.11 -0.52
CA HIS A 121 2.59 14.95 0.04
C HIS A 121 1.17 15.29 0.51
N LYS A 122 0.92 16.50 1.06
CA LYS A 122 -0.44 16.94 1.46
C LYS A 122 -1.43 16.89 0.31
N MET A 123 -1.05 17.38 -0.87
CA MET A 123 -1.97 17.51 -2.01
C MET A 123 -1.91 16.33 -3.00
N ARG A 124 -0.99 15.38 -2.80
CA ARG A 124 -0.77 14.24 -3.69
C ARG A 124 -2.07 13.47 -3.96
N GLY A 125 -2.87 13.23 -2.93
CA GLY A 125 -4.15 12.52 -3.08
C GLY A 125 -5.10 13.19 -4.08
N ALA A 126 -5.27 14.51 -4.00
CA ALA A 126 -6.11 15.26 -4.93
C ALA A 126 -5.54 15.26 -6.36
N GLN A 127 -4.22 15.36 -6.51
CA GLN A 127 -3.56 15.26 -7.82
C GLN A 127 -3.74 13.88 -8.46
N MET A 128 -3.62 12.80 -7.69
CA MET A 128 -3.88 11.44 -8.17
C MET A 128 -5.31 11.28 -8.69
N ILE A 129 -6.31 11.84 -7.99
CA ILE A 129 -7.71 11.78 -8.42
C ILE A 129 -7.90 12.53 -9.75
N VAL A 130 -7.34 13.74 -9.86
CA VAL A 130 -7.35 14.52 -11.12
C VAL A 130 -6.66 13.75 -12.25
N ALA A 131 -5.49 13.17 -11.99
CA ALA A 131 -4.74 12.36 -12.94
C ALA A 131 -5.55 11.17 -13.44
N MET A 132 -6.12 10.37 -12.54
CA MET A 132 -6.93 9.20 -12.90
C MET A 132 -8.15 9.60 -13.73
N LYS A 133 -8.87 10.65 -13.34
CA LYS A 133 -10.03 11.17 -14.09
C LYS A 133 -9.64 11.65 -15.49
N ALA A 134 -8.60 12.46 -15.59
CA ALA A 134 -8.13 13.00 -16.86
C ALA A 134 -7.66 11.88 -17.81
N VAL A 135 -6.84 10.95 -17.33
CA VAL A 135 -6.38 9.78 -18.10
C VAL A 135 -7.56 8.93 -18.57
N SER A 136 -8.54 8.69 -17.70
CA SER A 136 -9.75 7.92 -18.06
C SER A 136 -10.47 8.57 -19.23
N LEU A 137 -10.76 9.87 -19.12
CA LEU A 137 -11.43 10.62 -20.17
C LEU A 137 -10.62 10.59 -21.48
N GLY A 138 -9.29 10.72 -21.41
CA GLY A 138 -8.41 10.62 -22.58
C GLY A 138 -8.54 9.27 -23.30
N PHE A 139 -8.54 8.16 -22.57
CA PHE A 139 -8.72 6.83 -23.16
C PHE A 139 -10.15 6.53 -23.61
N ASP A 140 -11.16 7.03 -22.89
CA ASP A 140 -12.57 6.88 -23.27
C ASP A 140 -12.88 7.64 -24.58
N LEU A 141 -12.21 8.78 -24.79
CA LEU A 141 -12.22 9.52 -26.07
C LEU A 141 -11.53 8.74 -27.19
N ASP A 142 -10.39 8.10 -26.93
CA ASP A 142 -9.68 7.28 -27.92
C ASP A 142 -10.49 6.02 -28.31
N ARG A 143 -11.28 5.47 -27.39
CA ARG A 143 -12.17 4.32 -27.62
C ARG A 143 -13.50 4.69 -28.29
N GLY A 144 -13.81 5.98 -28.39
CA GLY A 144 -15.10 6.46 -28.91
C GLY A 144 -16.27 6.27 -27.94
N GLU A 145 -16.01 6.00 -26.66
CA GLU A 145 -17.05 5.94 -25.62
C GLU A 145 -17.59 7.35 -25.30
N VAL A 146 -16.76 8.38 -25.50
CA VAL A 146 -17.15 9.79 -25.43
C VAL A 146 -17.03 10.40 -26.83
N GLY A 147 -18.13 10.92 -27.37
CA GLY A 147 -18.21 11.33 -28.78
C GLY A 147 -17.37 12.55 -29.18
N ALA A 148 -17.07 13.45 -28.24
CA ALA A 148 -16.26 14.64 -28.49
C ALA A 148 -15.55 15.12 -27.22
N VAL A 149 -14.51 15.94 -27.38
CA VAL A 149 -13.83 16.59 -26.24
C VAL A 149 -14.83 17.48 -25.50
N PRO A 150 -15.04 17.31 -24.18
CA PRO A 150 -15.98 18.12 -23.41
C PRO A 150 -15.60 19.61 -23.42
N SER A 151 -16.59 20.48 -23.20
CA SER A 151 -16.33 21.91 -23.01
C SER A 151 -15.42 22.15 -21.80
N PRO A 152 -14.69 23.29 -21.73
CA PRO A 152 -13.82 23.58 -20.59
C PRO A 152 -14.55 23.50 -19.24
N VAL A 153 -15.82 23.92 -19.19
CA VAL A 153 -16.62 23.93 -17.96
C VAL A 153 -17.10 22.53 -17.57
N GLU A 154 -17.46 21.67 -18.53
CA GLU A 154 -17.77 20.26 -18.25
C GLU A 154 -16.53 19.49 -17.80
N PHE A 155 -15.38 19.72 -18.46
CA PHE A 155 -14.11 19.10 -18.10
C PHE A 155 -13.66 19.51 -16.69
N MET A 156 -13.63 20.82 -16.40
CA MET A 156 -13.27 21.31 -15.07
C MET A 156 -14.30 20.88 -14.02
N GLY A 157 -15.59 20.85 -14.37
CA GLY A 157 -16.64 20.36 -13.48
C GLY A 157 -16.48 18.88 -13.13
N TYR A 158 -16.02 18.05 -14.08
CA TYR A 158 -15.73 16.64 -13.84
C TYR A 158 -14.51 16.46 -12.91
N LEU A 159 -13.42 17.16 -13.19
CA LEU A 159 -12.21 17.09 -12.37
C LEU A 159 -12.51 17.56 -10.94
N TYR A 160 -13.09 18.76 -10.80
CA TYR A 160 -13.42 19.39 -9.52
C TYR A 160 -14.78 18.99 -8.96
N PHE A 161 -15.28 17.79 -9.31
CA PHE A 161 -16.51 17.29 -8.70
C PHE A 161 -16.37 17.23 -7.17
N VAL A 162 -17.16 18.06 -6.48
CA VAL A 162 -17.05 18.35 -5.04
C VAL A 162 -16.99 17.09 -4.17
N GLY A 163 -17.83 16.09 -4.48
CA GLY A 163 -17.87 14.84 -3.71
C GLY A 163 -16.64 13.96 -3.89
N THR A 164 -15.75 14.30 -4.82
CA THR A 164 -14.57 13.49 -5.16
C THR A 164 -13.22 14.16 -5.13
N ILE A 165 -13.14 15.49 -5.19
CA ILE A 165 -11.86 16.16 -5.43
C ILE A 165 -10.85 16.06 -4.27
N VAL A 166 -11.32 16.02 -3.01
CA VAL A 166 -10.43 15.95 -1.83
C VAL A 166 -10.11 14.51 -1.45
N PHE A 167 -11.13 13.74 -1.09
CA PHE A 167 -10.97 12.36 -0.59
C PHE A 167 -11.63 11.30 -1.46
N GLY A 168 -12.47 11.71 -2.44
CA GLY A 168 -13.42 10.78 -3.03
C GLY A 168 -12.81 9.78 -4.01
N PRO A 169 -13.55 8.71 -4.32
CA PRO A 169 -13.09 7.71 -5.26
C PRO A 169 -13.05 8.27 -6.68
N TRP A 170 -12.26 7.60 -7.53
CA TRP A 170 -12.36 7.78 -8.96
C TRP A 170 -13.77 7.37 -9.45
N ILE A 171 -14.35 8.21 -10.31
CA ILE A 171 -15.62 7.95 -11.02
C ILE A 171 -15.43 8.23 -12.51
N SER A 172 -16.16 7.51 -13.36
CA SER A 172 -16.15 7.75 -14.81
C SER A 172 -16.80 9.08 -15.17
N PHE A 173 -16.47 9.61 -16.36
CA PHE A 173 -17.10 10.84 -16.86
C PHE A 173 -18.62 10.67 -17.02
N HIS A 174 -19.07 9.51 -17.49
CA HIS A 174 -20.50 9.19 -17.61
C HIS A 174 -21.22 9.22 -16.26
N SER A 175 -20.64 8.59 -15.23
CA SER A 175 -21.19 8.61 -13.86
C SER A 175 -21.28 10.03 -13.29
N TYR A 176 -20.31 10.89 -13.61
CA TYR A 176 -20.36 12.30 -13.24
C TYR A 176 -21.53 13.04 -13.91
N LEU A 177 -21.74 12.87 -15.22
CA LEU A 177 -22.87 13.48 -15.92
C LEU A 177 -24.20 13.07 -15.31
N GLN A 178 -24.36 11.79 -14.96
CA GLN A 178 -25.53 11.27 -14.27
C GLN A 178 -25.72 11.87 -12.86
N ALA A 179 -24.65 12.14 -12.13
CA ALA A 179 -24.73 12.80 -10.82
C ALA A 179 -25.23 14.24 -10.95
N VAL A 180 -24.74 14.99 -11.95
CA VAL A 180 -25.13 16.39 -12.22
C VAL A 180 -26.58 16.52 -12.69
N GLN A 181 -27.16 15.49 -13.31
CA GLN A 181 -28.59 15.52 -13.70
C GLN A 181 -29.53 15.77 -12.52
N GLY A 182 -29.15 15.42 -11.28
CA GLY A 182 -29.88 15.85 -10.07
C GLY A 182 -31.11 14.99 -9.75
N ARG A 183 -30.94 13.66 -9.67
CA ARG A 183 -32.00 12.70 -9.30
C ARG A 183 -32.63 12.99 -7.91
N PRO A 184 -33.90 12.60 -7.68
CA PRO A 184 -34.57 12.81 -6.40
C PRO A 184 -33.87 12.14 -5.23
N LEU A 185 -33.95 12.79 -4.07
CA LEU A 185 -33.45 12.26 -2.82
C LEU A 185 -34.33 11.06 -2.42
N SER A 186 -33.70 9.91 -2.22
CA SER A 186 -34.39 8.68 -1.84
C SER A 186 -34.05 8.31 -0.40
N ARG A 187 -34.91 7.53 0.27
CA ARG A 187 -34.59 7.00 1.61
C ARG A 187 -33.36 6.07 1.58
N ARG A 188 -33.20 5.28 0.51
CA ARG A 188 -32.05 4.39 0.29
C ARG A 188 -30.73 5.18 0.18
N TRP A 189 -30.77 6.33 -0.49
CA TRP A 189 -29.63 7.25 -0.56
C TRP A 189 -29.19 7.73 0.83
N LEU A 190 -30.14 8.25 1.63
CA LEU A 190 -29.83 8.75 2.97
C LEU A 190 -29.31 7.64 3.89
N GLN A 191 -29.92 6.44 3.80
CA GLN A 191 -29.46 5.26 4.52
C GLN A 191 -28.03 4.86 4.13
N LYS A 192 -27.69 4.93 2.84
CA LYS A 192 -26.33 4.66 2.35
C LYS A 192 -25.34 5.67 2.90
N VAL A 193 -25.62 6.98 2.77
CA VAL A 193 -24.74 8.03 3.33
C VAL A 193 -24.54 7.85 4.83
N ALA A 194 -25.61 7.66 5.60
CA ALA A 194 -25.55 7.47 7.04
C ALA A 194 -24.74 6.22 7.41
N ARG A 195 -24.92 5.11 6.69
CA ARG A 195 -24.15 3.88 6.90
C ARG A 195 -22.67 4.08 6.60
N SER A 196 -22.32 4.75 5.51
CA SER A 196 -20.92 5.01 5.15
C SER A 196 -20.24 5.91 6.19
N LEU A 197 -20.91 6.97 6.67
CA LEU A 197 -20.40 7.83 7.75
C LEU A 197 -20.23 7.07 9.07
N ALA A 198 -21.18 6.21 9.44
CA ALA A 198 -21.08 5.39 10.65
C ALA A 198 -19.91 4.40 10.57
N LEU A 199 -19.70 3.77 9.41
CA LEU A 199 -18.56 2.87 9.17
C LEU A 199 -17.23 3.64 9.16
N ALA A 200 -17.19 4.85 8.59
CA ALA A 200 -16.02 5.71 8.63
C ALA A 200 -15.64 6.03 10.08
N LEU A 201 -16.60 6.52 10.88
CA LEU A 201 -16.37 6.82 12.29
C LEU A 201 -15.91 5.60 13.08
N LEU A 202 -16.52 4.43 12.84
CA LEU A 202 -16.09 3.17 13.45
C LEU A 202 -14.64 2.84 13.08
N CYS A 203 -14.24 3.00 11.82
CA CYS A 203 -12.87 2.72 11.39
C CYS A 203 -11.87 3.71 12.01
N LEU A 204 -12.22 5.00 12.10
CA LEU A 204 -11.40 6.02 12.75
C LEU A 204 -11.16 5.64 14.22
N VAL A 205 -12.23 5.33 14.95
CA VAL A 205 -12.17 4.85 16.33
C VAL A 205 -11.33 3.58 16.47
N LEU A 206 -11.48 2.62 15.56
CA LEU A 206 -10.70 1.38 15.60
C LEU A 206 -9.20 1.64 15.41
N SER A 207 -8.84 2.55 14.49
CA SER A 207 -7.45 2.92 14.24
C SER A 207 -6.80 3.69 15.39
N THR A 208 -7.50 4.67 15.98
CA THR A 208 -6.90 5.58 16.97
C THR A 208 -7.09 5.13 18.41
N CYS A 209 -8.23 4.51 18.74
CA CYS A 209 -8.60 4.20 20.12
C CYS A 209 -8.53 2.72 20.45
N VAL A 210 -8.76 1.82 19.48
CA VAL A 210 -8.79 0.39 19.78
C VAL A 210 -7.41 -0.26 19.63
N GLY A 211 -6.64 0.06 18.60
CA GLY A 211 -5.26 -0.44 18.47
C GLY A 211 -4.43 -0.18 19.73
N PRO A 212 -4.19 1.11 20.09
CA PRO A 212 -3.27 1.46 21.17
C PRO A 212 -3.73 1.07 22.58
N TYR A 213 -5.04 0.96 22.84
CA TYR A 213 -5.58 0.72 24.19
C TYR A 213 -6.09 -0.70 24.41
N LEU A 214 -6.67 -1.34 23.39
CA LEU A 214 -7.30 -2.65 23.53
C LEU A 214 -6.27 -3.79 23.41
N PHE A 215 -5.26 -3.62 22.54
CA PHE A 215 -4.24 -4.65 22.31
C PHE A 215 -3.33 -4.86 23.53
N PRO A 216 -2.82 -3.81 24.21
CA PRO A 216 -2.06 -3.98 25.45
C PRO A 216 -2.91 -4.48 26.62
N TYR A 217 -4.24 -4.25 26.59
CA TYR A 217 -5.16 -4.70 27.64
C TYR A 217 -5.45 -6.21 27.57
N PHE A 218 -5.69 -6.76 26.37
CA PHE A 218 -5.95 -8.21 26.21
C PHE A 218 -4.68 -9.06 26.15
N ILE A 219 -3.58 -8.51 25.67
CA ILE A 219 -2.28 -9.17 25.61
C ILE A 219 -1.30 -8.31 26.42
N PRO A 220 -1.14 -8.55 27.73
CA PRO A 220 -0.13 -7.85 28.52
C PRO A 220 1.26 -8.23 27.99
N LEU A 221 1.83 -7.33 27.19
CA LEU A 221 3.16 -7.47 26.58
C LEU A 221 4.27 -7.15 27.59
N ASP A 222 3.97 -6.39 28.64
CA ASP A 222 4.88 -6.06 29.75
C ASP A 222 4.62 -6.95 30.98
N GLY A 223 4.98 -8.23 30.83
CA GLY A 223 4.97 -9.21 31.91
C GLY A 223 6.36 -9.79 32.13
N ASP A 224 7.33 -8.93 32.43
CA ASP A 224 8.70 -9.35 32.72
C ASP A 224 8.82 -9.75 34.19
N ARG A 225 8.86 -11.07 34.43
CA ARG A 225 9.77 -11.74 35.40
C ARG A 225 9.45 -13.24 35.47
N VAL A 226 10.50 -14.03 35.27
CA VAL A 226 10.59 -15.48 35.48
C VAL A 226 9.87 -16.33 34.42
N LEU A 227 10.61 -16.86 33.42
CA LEU A 227 10.48 -18.25 32.90
C LEU A 227 11.40 -18.52 31.67
N ARG A 228 12.40 -19.40 31.90
CA ARG A 228 13.26 -20.27 31.04
C ARG A 228 13.38 -20.06 29.50
N ASN A 229 14.64 -19.98 29.05
CA ASN A 229 15.18 -19.45 27.77
C ASN A 229 14.67 -19.98 26.40
N LYS A 230 14.15 -21.20 26.24
CA LYS A 230 13.67 -21.65 24.89
C LYS A 230 12.24 -21.16 24.56
N LYS A 231 11.38 -21.00 25.57
CA LYS A 231 10.03 -20.46 25.40
C LYS A 231 10.04 -18.95 25.14
N ARG A 232 11.10 -18.25 25.59
CA ARG A 232 11.32 -16.80 25.42
C ARG A 232 11.59 -16.37 23.98
N LYS A 233 12.36 -17.13 23.18
CA LYS A 233 12.64 -16.79 21.76
C LYS A 233 11.40 -16.92 20.88
N ALA A 234 10.63 -18.01 21.04
CA ALA A 234 9.36 -18.19 20.34
C ALA A 234 8.28 -17.18 20.79
N ARG A 235 8.17 -16.92 22.10
CA ARG A 235 7.25 -15.91 22.64
C ARG A 235 7.65 -14.50 22.20
N GLY A 236 8.93 -14.15 22.18
CA GLY A 236 9.43 -12.86 21.70
C GLY A 236 9.20 -12.65 20.20
N THR A 237 9.33 -13.70 19.38
CA THR A 237 9.01 -13.63 17.94
C THR A 237 7.51 -13.48 17.72
N MET A 238 6.67 -14.24 18.43
CA MET A 238 5.21 -14.10 18.38
C MET A 238 4.75 -12.70 18.82
N VAL A 239 5.36 -12.15 19.86
CA VAL A 239 5.09 -10.77 20.33
C VAL A 239 5.42 -9.73 19.27
N ARG A 240 6.56 -9.88 18.58
CA ARG A 240 6.95 -8.95 17.49
C ARG A 240 5.99 -9.01 16.32
N TRP A 241 5.59 -10.22 15.89
CA TRP A 241 4.55 -10.37 14.87
C TRP A 241 3.18 -9.83 15.29
N LEU A 242 2.82 -9.95 16.57
CA LEU A 242 1.59 -9.38 17.09
C LEU A 242 1.61 -7.84 17.07
N ARG A 243 2.74 -7.19 17.40
CA ARG A 243 2.89 -5.74 17.26
C ARG A 243 2.89 -5.28 15.80
N ALA A 244 3.60 -6.01 14.92
CA ALA A 244 3.58 -5.72 13.49
C ALA A 244 2.16 -5.84 12.91
N TYR A 245 1.39 -6.84 13.37
CA TYR A 245 -0.01 -6.99 13.00
C TYR A 245 -0.88 -5.86 13.57
N GLU A 246 -0.68 -5.45 14.82
CA GLU A 246 -1.38 -4.31 15.43
C GLU A 246 -1.16 -3.02 14.64
N SER A 247 0.10 -2.70 14.33
CA SER A 247 0.49 -1.53 13.53
C SER A 247 -0.13 -1.59 12.13
N ALA A 248 -0.03 -2.75 11.45
CA ALA A 248 -0.64 -2.97 10.15
C ALA A 248 -2.17 -2.78 10.18
N VAL A 249 -2.86 -3.33 11.17
CA VAL A 249 -4.31 -3.19 11.33
C VAL A 249 -4.69 -1.73 11.57
N SER A 250 -3.99 -1.01 12.44
CA SER A 250 -4.24 0.42 12.65
C SER A 250 -4.10 1.22 11.35
N PHE A 251 -3.04 0.96 10.59
CA PHE A 251 -2.83 1.54 9.27
C PHE A 251 -3.97 1.18 8.29
N HIS A 252 -4.42 -0.07 8.25
CA HIS A 252 -5.54 -0.48 7.38
C HIS A 252 -6.84 0.23 7.74
N PHE A 253 -7.19 0.31 9.03
CA PHE A 253 -8.42 0.95 9.48
C PHE A 253 -8.41 2.47 9.23
N SER A 254 -7.24 3.12 9.29
CA SER A 254 -7.11 4.52 8.85
C SER A 254 -7.45 4.71 7.36
N ASN A 255 -7.02 3.78 6.51
CA ASN A 255 -7.33 3.78 5.09
C ASN A 255 -8.81 3.47 4.84
N TYR A 256 -9.41 2.54 5.59
CA TYR A 256 -10.85 2.26 5.50
C TYR A 256 -11.69 3.46 5.92
N PHE A 257 -11.27 4.23 6.92
CA PHE A 257 -11.93 5.49 7.29
C PHE A 257 -11.99 6.44 6.09
N VAL A 258 -10.85 6.70 5.42
CA VAL A 258 -10.82 7.53 4.22
C VAL A 258 -11.67 6.92 3.11
N GLY A 259 -11.62 5.60 2.92
CA GLY A 259 -12.45 4.88 1.96
C GLY A 259 -13.96 5.05 2.19
N PHE A 260 -14.45 4.89 3.41
CA PHE A 260 -15.87 5.09 3.71
C PHE A 260 -16.29 6.56 3.73
N LEU A 261 -15.39 7.48 4.11
CA LEU A 261 -15.63 8.92 3.99
C LEU A 261 -15.76 9.34 2.53
N SER A 262 -14.87 8.83 1.66
CA SER A 262 -14.88 9.05 0.21
C SER A 262 -16.18 8.55 -0.44
N GLU A 263 -16.69 7.41 0.05
CA GLU A 263 -17.97 6.85 -0.35
C GLU A 263 -19.14 7.74 0.10
N ALA A 264 -19.08 8.25 1.33
CA ALA A 264 -20.09 9.16 1.87
C ALA A 264 -20.15 10.48 1.11
N THR A 265 -19.01 11.13 0.83
CA THR A 265 -18.96 12.42 0.11
C THR A 265 -19.43 12.28 -1.34
N ALA A 266 -19.01 11.21 -2.03
CA ALA A 266 -19.43 10.94 -3.40
C ALA A 266 -20.93 10.62 -3.48
N THR A 267 -21.44 9.79 -2.57
CA THR A 267 -22.87 9.46 -2.49
C THR A 267 -23.70 10.68 -2.10
N LEU A 268 -23.24 11.49 -1.14
CA LEU A 268 -23.91 12.72 -0.70
C LEU A 268 -24.01 13.75 -1.84
N ALA A 269 -22.93 13.90 -2.62
CA ALA A 269 -22.95 14.68 -3.86
C ALA A 269 -23.80 14.01 -4.97
N GLY A 270 -24.23 12.76 -4.79
CA GLY A 270 -25.18 12.08 -5.66
C GLY A 270 -24.57 11.29 -6.82
N ALA A 271 -23.30 10.90 -6.70
CA ALA A 271 -22.64 9.90 -7.53
C ALA A 271 -22.71 8.51 -6.88
N GLY A 272 -22.37 7.45 -7.62
CA GLY A 272 -22.20 6.12 -7.03
C GLY A 272 -23.48 5.29 -6.89
N PHE A 273 -24.34 5.34 -7.90
CA PHE A 273 -25.51 4.49 -8.03
C PHE A 273 -25.46 3.68 -9.31
N THR A 274 -26.05 2.49 -9.27
CA THR A 274 -26.30 1.63 -10.43
C THR A 274 -27.81 1.57 -10.67
N GLU A 275 -28.21 1.62 -11.94
CA GLU A 275 -29.60 1.52 -12.36
C GLU A 275 -29.74 0.34 -13.32
N GLU A 276 -30.51 -0.67 -12.91
CA GLU A 276 -30.85 -1.81 -13.74
C GLU A 276 -32.37 -1.98 -13.77
N LYS A 277 -32.99 -1.87 -14.95
CA LYS A 277 -34.43 -2.09 -15.19
C LYS A 277 -35.34 -1.41 -14.14
N ASP A 278 -35.15 -0.10 -13.96
CA ASP A 278 -35.84 0.77 -12.98
C ASP A 278 -35.54 0.51 -11.50
N HIS A 279 -34.68 -0.46 -11.16
CA HIS A 279 -34.19 -0.64 -9.80
C HIS A 279 -32.93 0.20 -9.58
N LEU A 280 -33.06 1.27 -8.79
CA LEU A 280 -31.95 2.13 -8.40
C LEU A 280 -31.35 1.65 -7.07
N GLU A 281 -30.05 1.33 -7.11
CA GLU A 281 -29.26 0.93 -5.96
C GLU A 281 -28.09 1.88 -5.74
N TRP A 282 -27.87 2.28 -4.49
CA TRP A 282 -26.71 3.08 -4.08
C TRP A 282 -25.62 2.13 -3.57
N ASP A 283 -24.83 1.62 -4.51
CA ASP A 283 -23.94 0.47 -4.34
C ASP A 283 -22.44 0.83 -4.44
N LEU A 284 -22.10 2.13 -4.53
CA LEU A 284 -20.72 2.59 -4.46
C LEU A 284 -20.02 1.97 -3.25
N THR A 285 -18.96 1.23 -3.53
CA THR A 285 -18.17 0.52 -2.54
C THR A 285 -16.71 0.81 -2.82
N VAL A 286 -16.05 1.49 -1.89
CA VAL A 286 -14.64 1.88 -2.07
C VAL A 286 -13.69 0.80 -1.57
N SER A 287 -13.99 0.19 -0.43
CA SER A 287 -13.16 -0.84 0.20
C SER A 287 -14.03 -1.96 0.78
N LYS A 288 -13.49 -3.18 0.87
CA LYS A 288 -14.13 -4.32 1.52
C LYS A 288 -13.23 -4.86 2.65
N PRO A 289 -13.28 -4.28 3.87
CA PRO A 289 -12.36 -4.62 4.96
C PRO A 289 -12.30 -6.11 5.29
N LEU A 290 -13.46 -6.79 5.32
CA LEU A 290 -13.52 -8.23 5.63
C LEU A 290 -12.70 -9.09 4.67
N ASN A 291 -12.66 -8.72 3.39
CA ASN A 291 -11.91 -9.44 2.36
C ASN A 291 -10.40 -9.14 2.40
N VAL A 292 -10.00 -8.07 3.10
CA VAL A 292 -8.61 -7.68 3.29
C VAL A 292 -8.05 -8.27 4.58
N GLU A 293 -8.79 -8.17 5.69
CA GLU A 293 -8.36 -8.67 7.01
C GLU A 293 -8.50 -10.20 7.12
N LEU A 294 -9.48 -10.81 6.45
CA LEU A 294 -9.67 -12.25 6.39
C LEU A 294 -9.64 -12.74 4.92
N PRO A 295 -8.50 -12.57 4.23
CA PRO A 295 -8.42 -12.79 2.81
C PRO A 295 -8.41 -14.27 2.47
N ARG A 296 -9.09 -14.65 1.38
CA ARG A 296 -8.86 -15.96 0.78
C ARG A 296 -7.51 -16.03 0.10
N SER A 297 -7.01 -14.92 -0.49
CA SER A 297 -5.75 -14.82 -1.26
C SER A 297 -5.27 -13.38 -1.37
N MET A 298 -4.00 -13.15 -1.73
CA MET A 298 -3.46 -11.81 -1.94
C MET A 298 -4.12 -11.09 -3.12
N VAL A 299 -4.58 -11.82 -4.15
CA VAL A 299 -5.36 -11.22 -5.25
C VAL A 299 -6.68 -10.62 -4.74
N GLU A 300 -7.30 -11.24 -3.72
CA GLU A 300 -8.51 -10.70 -3.10
C GLU A 300 -8.19 -9.45 -2.27
N VAL A 301 -7.07 -9.44 -1.53
CA VAL A 301 -6.58 -8.26 -0.79
C VAL A 301 -6.45 -7.06 -1.72
N VAL A 302 -5.63 -7.19 -2.78
CA VAL A 302 -5.30 -6.05 -3.65
C VAL A 302 -6.52 -5.49 -4.39
N THR A 303 -7.47 -6.36 -4.77
CA THR A 303 -8.69 -5.95 -5.46
C THR A 303 -9.80 -5.47 -4.53
N SER A 304 -9.67 -5.70 -3.22
CA SER A 304 -10.64 -5.30 -2.19
C SER A 304 -10.20 -4.09 -1.37
N TRP A 305 -8.92 -3.71 -1.44
CA TRP A 305 -8.34 -2.58 -0.72
C TRP A 305 -8.91 -1.23 -1.18
N ASN A 306 -8.83 -0.95 -2.48
CA ASN A 306 -9.39 0.23 -3.12
C ASN A 306 -9.97 -0.19 -4.48
N LEU A 307 -11.28 -0.45 -4.51
CA LEU A 307 -12.00 -0.95 -5.67
C LEU A 307 -11.95 0.03 -6.85
N PRO A 308 -12.22 1.34 -6.69
CA PRO A 308 -12.13 2.32 -7.77
C PRO A 308 -10.74 2.37 -8.42
N MET A 309 -9.67 2.41 -7.61
CA MET A 309 -8.29 2.37 -8.12
C MET A 309 -7.99 1.05 -8.83
N SER A 310 -8.39 -0.08 -8.25
CA SER A 310 -8.19 -1.41 -8.85
C SER A 310 -8.91 -1.55 -10.19
N TYR A 311 -10.14 -1.04 -10.29
CA TYR A 311 -10.91 -1.04 -11.53
C TYR A 311 -10.27 -0.12 -12.58
N TRP A 312 -9.83 1.07 -12.17
CA TRP A 312 -9.12 2.01 -13.03
C TRP A 312 -7.82 1.41 -13.59
N LEU A 313 -6.95 0.89 -12.73
CA LEU A 313 -5.72 0.21 -13.10
C LEU A 313 -6.00 -0.94 -14.07
N ASN A 314 -7.01 -1.76 -13.79
CA ASN A 314 -7.37 -2.87 -14.66
C ASN A 314 -7.79 -2.40 -16.06
N ASN A 315 -8.62 -1.36 -16.16
CA ASN A 315 -9.19 -0.92 -17.43
C ASN A 315 -8.28 -0.04 -18.28
N TYR A 316 -7.48 0.82 -17.65
CA TYR A 316 -6.67 1.82 -18.34
C TYR A 316 -5.18 1.47 -18.40
N VAL A 317 -4.69 0.58 -17.53
CA VAL A 317 -3.29 0.14 -17.52
C VAL A 317 -3.16 -1.32 -17.89
N PHE A 318 -3.74 -2.24 -17.11
CA PHE A 318 -3.55 -3.68 -17.27
C PHE A 318 -4.03 -4.19 -18.62
N LYS A 319 -5.29 -3.92 -19.00
CA LYS A 319 -5.86 -4.35 -20.29
C LYS A 319 -5.07 -3.83 -21.50
N ASN A 320 -4.53 -2.62 -21.41
CA ASN A 320 -3.69 -2.05 -22.45
C ASN A 320 -2.30 -2.72 -22.49
N ALA A 321 -1.74 -3.05 -21.32
CA ALA A 321 -0.46 -3.74 -21.18
C ALA A 321 -0.51 -5.26 -21.45
N LEU A 322 -1.71 -5.87 -21.53
CA LEU A 322 -1.88 -7.30 -21.81
C LEU A 322 -1.22 -7.76 -23.11
N ARG A 323 -1.04 -6.85 -24.08
CA ARG A 323 -0.31 -7.11 -25.33
C ARG A 323 1.15 -7.54 -25.09
N LEU A 324 1.73 -7.18 -23.95
CA LEU A 324 3.10 -7.53 -23.54
C LEU A 324 3.20 -8.88 -22.79
N GLY A 325 2.06 -9.57 -22.60
CA GLY A 325 1.96 -10.80 -21.80
C GLY A 325 1.52 -10.55 -20.35
N THR A 326 0.98 -11.58 -19.69
CA THR A 326 0.33 -11.45 -18.37
C THR A 326 1.29 -10.98 -17.28
N PHE A 327 2.52 -11.52 -17.21
CA PHE A 327 3.49 -11.12 -16.19
C PHE A 327 3.91 -9.66 -16.36
N SER A 328 4.29 -9.27 -17.58
CA SER A 328 4.64 -7.88 -17.92
C SER A 328 3.48 -6.92 -17.64
N ALA A 329 2.24 -7.32 -17.94
CA ALA A 329 1.05 -6.51 -17.66
C ALA A 329 0.84 -6.27 -16.16
N VAL A 330 1.02 -7.30 -15.32
CA VAL A 330 0.98 -7.16 -13.86
C VAL A 330 2.09 -6.21 -13.40
N LEU A 331 3.33 -6.42 -13.84
CA LEU A 331 4.46 -5.58 -13.45
C LEU A 331 4.26 -4.11 -13.84
N VAL A 332 3.82 -3.84 -15.08
CA VAL A 332 3.51 -2.48 -15.56
C VAL A 332 2.38 -1.86 -14.76
N THR A 333 1.37 -2.63 -14.37
CA THR A 333 0.24 -2.12 -13.59
C THR A 333 0.67 -1.69 -12.19
N TYR A 334 1.47 -2.50 -11.50
CA TYR A 334 1.99 -2.14 -10.19
C TYR A 334 3.07 -1.05 -10.25
N ALA A 335 3.89 -1.02 -11.30
CA ALA A 335 4.83 0.08 -11.54
C ALA A 335 4.11 1.41 -11.77
N ALA A 336 3.04 1.41 -12.59
CA ALA A 336 2.20 2.59 -12.78
C ALA A 336 1.52 3.03 -11.48
N SER A 337 1.03 2.07 -10.68
CA SER A 337 0.48 2.35 -9.36
C SER A 337 1.53 2.99 -8.44
N ALA A 338 2.75 2.44 -8.37
CA ALA A 338 3.83 2.97 -7.56
C ALA A 338 4.21 4.40 -7.98
N LEU A 339 4.38 4.63 -9.29
CA LEU A 339 4.71 5.96 -9.83
C LEU A 339 3.63 7.01 -9.54
N LEU A 340 2.34 6.64 -9.56
CA LEU A 340 1.25 7.54 -9.18
C LEU A 340 1.31 7.95 -7.70
N HIS A 341 1.81 7.08 -6.83
CA HIS A 341 2.01 7.40 -5.43
C HIS A 341 3.36 8.10 -5.13
N GLY A 342 4.19 8.37 -6.14
CA GLY A 342 5.48 9.08 -6.03
C GLY A 342 6.71 8.18 -5.89
N PHE A 343 7.87 8.78 -5.62
CA PHE A 343 9.16 8.09 -5.51
C PHE A 343 9.49 7.62 -4.08
N SER A 344 8.49 7.10 -3.35
CA SER A 344 8.77 6.45 -2.06
C SER A 344 9.34 5.05 -2.30
N PHE A 345 10.59 4.84 -1.89
CA PHE A 345 11.24 3.53 -1.97
C PHE A 345 10.41 2.44 -1.25
N HIS A 346 9.90 2.75 -0.07
CA HIS A 346 9.12 1.82 0.75
C HIS A 346 7.82 1.42 0.06
N LEU A 347 7.05 2.40 -0.43
CA LEU A 347 5.79 2.13 -1.10
C LEU A 347 6.00 1.39 -2.43
N ALA A 348 7.04 1.75 -3.18
CA ALA A 348 7.42 1.02 -4.39
C ALA A 348 7.82 -0.43 -4.07
N ALA A 349 8.63 -0.65 -3.03
CA ALA A 349 9.04 -1.98 -2.59
C ALA A 349 7.82 -2.82 -2.16
N VAL A 350 6.89 -2.24 -1.40
CA VAL A 350 5.64 -2.91 -0.98
C VAL A 350 4.78 -3.26 -2.19
N LEU A 351 4.50 -2.31 -3.09
CA LEU A 351 3.63 -2.54 -4.25
C LEU A 351 4.23 -3.53 -5.26
N LEU A 352 5.54 -3.47 -5.51
CA LEU A 352 6.22 -4.42 -6.39
C LEU A 352 6.34 -5.81 -5.77
N SER A 353 6.58 -5.91 -4.46
CA SER A 353 6.56 -7.19 -3.73
C SER A 353 5.16 -7.81 -3.76
N LEU A 354 4.13 -6.99 -3.57
CA LEU A 354 2.74 -7.38 -3.67
C LEU A 354 2.40 -7.90 -5.08
N ALA A 355 2.91 -7.27 -6.14
CA ALA A 355 2.78 -7.75 -7.52
C ALA A 355 3.38 -9.14 -7.70
N PHE A 356 4.57 -9.37 -7.14
CA PHE A 356 5.25 -10.66 -7.23
C PHE A 356 4.51 -11.75 -6.43
N ILE A 357 4.17 -11.48 -5.17
CA ILE A 357 3.47 -12.42 -4.29
C ILE A 357 2.11 -12.80 -4.89
N THR A 358 1.33 -11.83 -5.36
CA THR A 358 0.01 -12.08 -5.97
C THR A 358 0.13 -12.95 -7.23
N TYR A 359 1.12 -12.70 -8.08
CA TYR A 359 1.35 -13.50 -9.29
C TYR A 359 1.79 -14.94 -8.96
N VAL A 360 2.78 -15.11 -8.09
CA VAL A 360 3.30 -16.42 -7.69
C VAL A 360 2.20 -17.26 -7.04
N GLU A 361 1.46 -16.68 -6.10
CA GLU A 361 0.33 -17.35 -5.44
C GLU A 361 -0.75 -17.75 -6.45
N HIS A 362 -1.12 -16.86 -7.37
CA HIS A 362 -2.11 -17.14 -8.40
C HIS A 362 -1.70 -18.31 -9.29
N VAL A 363 -0.45 -18.33 -9.77
CA VAL A 363 0.08 -19.41 -10.62
C VAL A 363 0.14 -20.73 -9.85
N LEU A 364 0.62 -20.70 -8.60
CA LEU A 364 0.70 -21.87 -7.74
C LEU A 364 -0.67 -22.49 -7.51
N ARG A 365 -1.65 -21.69 -7.06
CA ARG A 365 -3.03 -22.15 -6.84
C ARG A 365 -3.69 -22.67 -8.11
N LYS A 366 -3.44 -22.04 -9.27
CA LYS A 366 -3.97 -22.51 -10.56
C LYS A 366 -3.37 -23.85 -11.01
N ARG A 367 -2.11 -24.15 -10.64
CA ARG A 367 -1.49 -25.46 -10.89
C ARG A 367 -2.03 -26.51 -9.92
N LEU A 368 -2.07 -26.20 -8.63
CA LEU A 368 -2.59 -27.12 -7.60
C LEU A 368 -4.07 -27.45 -7.82
N ALA A 369 -4.90 -26.46 -8.19
CA ALA A 369 -6.32 -26.68 -8.47
C ALA A 369 -6.55 -27.70 -9.59
N ARG A 370 -5.67 -27.69 -10.62
CA ARG A 370 -5.70 -28.67 -11.72
C ARG A 370 -5.21 -30.05 -11.30
N ILE A 371 -4.09 -30.12 -10.57
CA ILE A 371 -3.51 -31.40 -10.11
C ILE A 371 -4.46 -32.12 -9.16
N LEU A 372 -5.06 -31.39 -8.21
CA LEU A 372 -5.93 -31.96 -7.18
C LEU A 372 -7.42 -31.99 -7.58
N SER A 373 -7.76 -31.44 -8.76
CA SER A 373 -9.14 -31.18 -9.20
C SER A 373 -9.99 -30.55 -8.08
N ALA A 374 -9.50 -29.46 -7.49
CA ALA A 374 -10.00 -28.90 -6.23
C ALA A 374 -10.30 -27.39 -6.30
N CYS A 375 -11.32 -26.94 -5.57
CA CYS A 375 -11.75 -25.53 -5.49
C CYS A 375 -10.82 -24.64 -4.63
N ILE A 376 -9.56 -24.52 -5.05
CA ILE A 376 -8.50 -23.76 -4.34
C ILE A 376 -7.93 -22.59 -5.15
N LEU A 377 -8.62 -22.17 -6.22
CA LEU A 377 -8.27 -20.97 -6.97
C LEU A 377 -8.24 -19.73 -6.07
N SER A 378 -7.47 -18.71 -6.49
CA SER A 378 -7.30 -17.45 -5.75
C SER A 378 -8.65 -16.76 -5.51
N LYS A 379 -9.49 -16.67 -6.55
CA LYS A 379 -10.91 -16.29 -6.41
C LYS A 379 -11.77 -17.53 -6.17
N ARG A 380 -12.92 -17.34 -5.53
CA ARG A 380 -13.93 -18.40 -5.37
C ARG A 380 -14.31 -18.95 -6.75
N CYS A 381 -14.40 -20.27 -6.85
CA CYS A 381 -14.79 -20.91 -8.11
C CYS A 381 -16.26 -20.57 -8.43
N PRO A 382 -16.62 -20.44 -9.72
CA PRO A 382 -18.02 -20.30 -10.12
C PRO A 382 -18.83 -21.56 -9.71
N PRO A 383 -20.16 -21.45 -9.57
CA PRO A 383 -21.01 -22.57 -9.17
C PRO A 383 -20.87 -23.78 -10.11
N ASP A 384 -20.66 -23.53 -11.41
CA ASP A 384 -20.53 -24.57 -12.45
C ASP A 384 -19.08 -25.04 -12.70
N CYS A 385 -18.20 -24.95 -11.69
CA CYS A 385 -16.81 -25.33 -11.87
C CYS A 385 -16.60 -26.85 -12.13
N SER A 386 -15.65 -27.19 -12.98
CA SER A 386 -15.33 -28.57 -13.38
C SER A 386 -14.49 -29.36 -12.35
N HIS A 387 -14.21 -28.77 -11.18
CA HIS A 387 -13.43 -29.45 -10.13
C HIS A 387 -14.28 -30.50 -9.41
N GLN A 388 -13.70 -31.69 -9.19
CA GLN A 388 -14.35 -32.79 -8.47
C GLN A 388 -14.45 -32.49 -6.97
N HIS A 389 -13.40 -31.96 -6.35
CA HIS A 389 -13.34 -31.66 -4.93
C HIS A 389 -13.77 -30.22 -4.66
N ARG A 390 -15.08 -30.01 -4.40
CA ARG A 390 -15.66 -28.67 -4.20
C ARG A 390 -15.65 -28.20 -2.75
N LEU A 391 -16.09 -29.05 -1.82
CA LEU A 391 -16.39 -28.68 -0.42
C LEU A 391 -15.68 -29.54 0.63
N GLY A 392 -14.81 -30.47 0.22
CA GLY A 392 -14.12 -31.39 1.11
C GLY A 392 -13.26 -30.70 2.18
N LEU A 393 -13.05 -31.36 3.32
CA LEU A 393 -12.25 -30.83 4.43
C LEU A 393 -10.84 -30.43 3.99
N GLY A 394 -10.20 -31.21 3.11
CA GLY A 394 -8.89 -30.87 2.55
C GLY A 394 -8.87 -29.58 1.72
N VAL A 395 -9.96 -29.29 0.99
CA VAL A 395 -10.11 -28.04 0.21
C VAL A 395 -10.27 -26.84 1.14
N ARG A 396 -11.04 -27.00 2.22
CA ARG A 396 -11.20 -25.96 3.25
C ARG A 396 -9.87 -25.70 3.97
N ALA A 397 -9.19 -26.76 4.41
CA ALA A 397 -7.90 -26.67 5.07
C ALA A 397 -6.83 -25.99 4.19
N LEU A 398 -6.76 -26.35 2.90
CA LEU A 398 -5.79 -25.74 1.99
C LEU A 398 -6.10 -24.26 1.71
N ASN A 399 -7.37 -23.89 1.58
CA ASN A 399 -7.75 -22.48 1.46
C ASN A 399 -7.48 -21.68 2.75
N LEU A 400 -7.70 -22.28 3.93
CA LEU A 400 -7.35 -21.67 5.22
C LEU A 400 -5.84 -21.47 5.35
N LEU A 401 -5.03 -22.46 4.94
CA LEU A 401 -3.57 -22.35 4.95
C LEU A 401 -3.09 -21.21 4.07
N PHE A 402 -3.60 -21.09 2.85
CA PHE A 402 -3.22 -19.98 2.01
C PHE A 402 -3.78 -18.63 2.49
N GLY A 403 -4.95 -18.61 3.14
CA GLY A 403 -5.48 -17.41 3.80
C GLY A 403 -4.56 -16.94 4.94
N ALA A 404 -4.09 -17.88 5.78
CA ALA A 404 -3.11 -17.60 6.83
C ALA A 404 -1.79 -17.08 6.24
N LEU A 405 -1.32 -17.65 5.12
CA LEU A 405 -0.15 -17.15 4.41
C LEU A 405 -0.35 -15.74 3.86
N ALA A 406 -1.56 -15.40 3.38
CA ALA A 406 -1.88 -14.05 2.92
C ALA A 406 -1.88 -13.04 4.07
N ILE A 407 -2.44 -13.38 5.24
CA ILE A 407 -2.37 -12.55 6.45
C ILE A 407 -0.92 -12.34 6.88
N PHE A 408 -0.10 -13.40 6.84
CA PHE A 408 1.33 -13.31 7.14
C PHE A 408 2.06 -12.34 6.19
N HIS A 409 1.85 -12.47 4.88
CA HIS A 409 2.42 -11.54 3.91
C HIS A 409 1.94 -10.11 4.12
N LEU A 410 0.67 -9.91 4.50
CA LEU A 410 0.12 -8.58 4.73
C LEU A 410 0.75 -7.92 5.98
N ALA A 411 0.93 -8.69 7.07
CA ALA A 411 1.64 -8.21 8.25
C ALA A 411 3.12 -7.89 7.95
N TYR A 412 3.79 -8.73 7.15
CA TYR A 412 5.16 -8.48 6.70
C TYR A 412 5.29 -7.21 5.84
N LEU A 413 4.35 -6.99 4.91
CA LEU A 413 4.34 -5.77 4.11
C LEU A 413 4.04 -4.54 4.95
N GLY A 414 3.18 -4.68 5.97
CA GLY A 414 2.89 -3.64 6.96
C GLY A 414 4.12 -3.22 7.76
N SER A 415 4.94 -4.18 8.21
CA SER A 415 6.14 -3.87 8.99
C SER A 415 7.21 -3.09 8.22
N LEU A 416 7.19 -3.10 6.88
CA LEU A 416 8.10 -2.29 6.06
C LEU A 416 7.83 -0.77 6.19
N PHE A 417 6.67 -0.38 6.69
CA PHE A 417 6.32 1.02 6.99
C PHE A 417 6.72 1.45 8.40
N ASP A 418 6.96 0.51 9.32
CA ASP A 418 7.29 0.78 10.73
C ASP A 418 8.80 1.07 10.94
N VAL A 419 9.63 0.74 9.96
CA VAL A 419 11.11 0.83 10.02
C VAL A 419 11.64 2.27 10.15
N ASP A 420 10.85 3.29 9.76
CA ASP A 420 11.28 4.70 9.73
C ASP A 420 10.91 5.53 10.98
N VAL A 421 10.10 5.00 11.90
CA VAL A 421 9.72 5.73 13.14
C VAL A 421 10.93 5.98 14.04
N ASP A 422 11.98 5.20 13.87
CA ASP A 422 13.11 5.13 14.80
C ASP A 422 14.36 5.89 14.33
N ASP A 423 14.42 6.39 13.08
CA ASP A 423 15.59 7.15 12.55
C ASP A 423 15.23 8.48 11.85
N THR A 424 13.95 8.84 11.75
CA THR A 424 13.52 10.19 11.31
C THR A 424 12.43 10.71 12.23
N THR A 425 12.55 11.99 12.61
CA THR A 425 11.51 12.80 13.28
C THR A 425 10.09 12.31 12.95
N GLU A 426 9.27 12.06 13.99
CA GLU A 426 7.91 11.48 14.08
C GLU A 426 6.84 11.88 13.01
N GLU A 427 7.17 11.96 11.72
CA GLU A 427 6.30 12.51 10.68
C GLU A 427 5.88 11.52 9.59
N GLN A 428 6.37 10.27 9.56
CA GLN A 428 6.27 9.45 8.34
C GLN A 428 5.28 8.26 8.34
N VAL A 429 4.61 7.91 9.44
CA VAL A 429 3.73 6.70 9.45
C VAL A 429 2.24 6.95 9.21
N PHE A 430 1.79 8.21 9.13
CA PHE A 430 0.39 8.51 8.78
C PHE A 430 0.25 9.50 7.60
N PRO A 431 0.64 9.14 6.37
CA PRO A 431 0.62 10.07 5.25
C PRO A 431 -0.77 10.59 4.86
N PHE A 432 -1.86 9.90 5.22
CA PHE A 432 -3.21 10.31 4.79
C PHE A 432 -4.04 10.97 5.92
N LEU A 433 -3.92 10.48 7.16
CA LEU A 433 -4.61 11.05 8.31
C LEU A 433 -3.91 12.30 8.85
N LEU A 434 -2.60 12.29 9.06
CA LEU A 434 -1.87 13.44 9.61
C LEU A 434 -1.77 14.61 8.60
N PHE A 435 -1.67 14.31 7.31
CA PHE A 435 -1.54 15.34 6.26
C PHE A 435 -2.85 16.03 5.90
N SER A 436 -3.99 15.35 6.09
CA SER A 436 -5.33 15.95 5.90
C SER A 436 -5.89 16.56 7.19
N PHE A 437 -5.37 16.14 8.35
CA PHE A 437 -5.84 16.51 9.68
C PHE A 437 -4.66 16.80 10.63
N PRO A 438 -4.02 17.97 10.52
CA PRO A 438 -2.75 18.29 11.21
C PRO A 438 -2.81 18.48 12.73
N HIS A 439 -3.93 18.20 13.40
CA HIS A 439 -4.16 18.51 14.83
C HIS A 439 -4.37 17.29 15.75
N ILE A 440 -4.08 16.08 15.28
CA ILE A 440 -4.08 14.90 16.16
C ILE A 440 -2.72 14.85 16.89
N HIS A 441 -2.62 15.61 17.99
CA HIS A 441 -1.45 15.59 18.87
C HIS A 441 -1.39 14.29 19.68
N THR A 442 -0.32 13.53 19.53
CA THR A 442 0.16 12.56 20.51
C THR A 442 1.04 13.27 21.55
N PRO A 443 0.97 12.93 22.85
CA PRO A 443 1.85 13.52 23.86
C PRO A 443 3.26 12.88 23.83
N PRO A 444 4.34 13.65 24.04
CA PRO A 444 5.70 13.12 23.96
C PRO A 444 6.11 12.34 25.23
N SER A 445 6.80 11.21 25.03
CA SER A 445 7.45 10.42 26.09
C SER A 445 8.87 10.91 26.32
N ALA A 446 9.21 11.20 27.58
CA ALA A 446 10.53 11.64 28.00
C ALA A 446 11.51 10.47 28.15
N TYR A 447 12.71 10.56 27.55
CA TYR A 447 13.83 9.70 27.91
C TYR A 447 15.12 10.52 28.12
N LYS A 448 15.82 10.20 29.21
CA LYS A 448 17.03 10.88 29.72
C LYS A 448 18.29 10.25 29.14
N ASP A 449 19.22 11.08 28.69
CA ASP A 449 20.60 10.72 28.35
C ASP A 449 21.43 10.30 29.57
N MET A 450 22.35 9.34 29.37
CA MET A 450 23.48 9.13 30.28
C MET A 450 24.76 8.62 29.59
N THR A 451 25.71 9.55 29.46
CA THR A 451 27.19 9.47 29.55
C THR A 451 28.03 8.42 28.81
N THR A 452 29.03 8.96 28.09
CA THR A 452 30.15 8.38 27.34
C THR A 452 31.23 7.69 28.17
N ASN A 453 31.73 6.55 27.67
CA ASN A 453 33.11 6.07 27.90
C ASN A 453 33.65 5.44 26.61
N ALA A 454 34.96 5.62 26.35
CA ALA A 454 35.64 5.30 25.09
C ALA A 454 35.52 3.82 24.65
N SER A 455 35.43 3.60 23.33
CA SER A 455 35.21 2.30 22.63
C SER A 455 36.45 1.93 21.81
N PRO A 456 36.75 0.63 21.58
CA PRO A 456 37.84 0.19 20.69
C PRO A 456 37.56 0.55 19.21
N VAL A 457 38.61 0.89 18.46
CA VAL A 457 38.51 1.39 17.07
C VAL A 457 38.19 0.26 16.09
N HIS A 458 37.01 0.32 15.46
CA HIS A 458 36.60 -0.58 14.38
C HIS A 458 36.28 0.20 13.08
N PRO A 459 36.32 -0.44 11.89
CA PRO A 459 36.10 0.25 10.61
C PRO A 459 34.62 0.54 10.29
N TYR A 460 33.68 0.00 11.06
CA TYR A 460 32.23 0.14 10.82
C TYR A 460 31.64 1.47 11.31
N TRP A 461 30.53 1.91 10.71
CA TRP A 461 29.76 3.10 11.13
C TRP A 461 28.47 2.68 11.84
N PRO A 462 28.04 3.27 12.98
CA PRO A 462 28.59 4.43 13.66
C PRO A 462 29.87 4.13 14.46
N ARG A 463 30.85 5.05 14.42
CA ARG A 463 32.18 4.86 15.05
C ARG A 463 32.18 4.80 16.58
N HIS A 464 31.09 5.21 17.23
CA HIS A 464 30.99 5.22 18.70
C HIS A 464 30.55 3.87 19.27
N LEU A 465 30.20 2.91 18.42
CA LEU A 465 29.76 1.58 18.81
C LEU A 465 30.88 0.81 19.54
N ARG A 466 30.52 0.05 20.57
CA ARG A 466 31.45 -0.82 21.31
C ARG A 466 31.36 -2.23 20.77
N LEU A 467 32.42 -2.66 20.07
CA LEU A 467 32.56 -4.02 19.54
C LEU A 467 33.68 -4.75 20.31
N ASP A 468 33.35 -5.26 21.50
CA ASP A 468 34.34 -5.77 22.46
C ASP A 468 35.11 -7.02 21.96
N ASN A 469 34.58 -7.74 20.97
CA ASN A 469 35.16 -8.97 20.41
C ASN A 469 35.64 -8.84 18.94
N PHE A 470 35.83 -7.61 18.44
CA PHE A 470 36.20 -7.41 17.03
C PHE A 470 37.65 -7.83 16.73
N VAL A 471 37.80 -8.76 15.78
CA VAL A 471 39.10 -9.15 15.20
C VAL A 471 39.09 -8.87 13.69
N PRO A 472 40.05 -8.10 13.16
CA PRO A 472 40.14 -7.84 11.72
C PRO A 472 40.39 -9.12 10.93
N ASN A 473 40.01 -9.11 9.65
CA ASN A 473 40.23 -10.23 8.73
C ASN A 473 41.75 -10.49 8.55
N ASP A 474 42.17 -11.75 8.61
CA ASP A 474 43.53 -12.15 8.26
C ASP A 474 43.74 -12.31 6.73
N CYS A 475 42.66 -12.54 5.99
CA CYS A 475 42.67 -12.62 4.53
C CYS A 475 42.35 -11.25 3.91
N PRO A 476 43.14 -10.80 2.92
CA PRO A 476 42.82 -9.58 2.21
C PRO A 476 41.61 -9.79 1.28
N THR A 477 40.80 -8.75 1.11
CA THR A 477 39.51 -8.74 0.39
C THR A 477 39.55 -9.43 -0.97
N TRP A 478 40.65 -9.32 -1.72
CA TRP A 478 40.77 -9.92 -3.04
C TRP A 478 40.75 -11.45 -3.02
N HIS A 479 41.25 -12.11 -1.96
CA HIS A 479 41.17 -13.57 -1.83
C HIS A 479 39.72 -14.02 -1.61
N LEU A 480 38.94 -13.27 -0.82
CA LEU A 480 37.53 -13.54 -0.57
C LEU A 480 36.72 -13.42 -1.87
N LEU A 481 36.97 -12.36 -2.64
CA LEU A 481 36.33 -12.15 -3.96
C LEU A 481 36.73 -13.24 -4.96
N ALA A 482 38.02 -13.58 -5.05
CA ALA A 482 38.51 -14.62 -5.95
C ALA A 482 37.85 -15.98 -5.64
N GLY A 483 37.70 -16.34 -4.36
CA GLY A 483 36.98 -17.53 -3.94
C GLY A 483 35.50 -17.50 -4.34
N LEU A 484 34.79 -16.41 -4.05
CA LEU A 484 33.38 -16.25 -4.37
C LEU A 484 33.10 -16.35 -5.88
N PHE A 485 33.88 -15.64 -6.71
CA PHE A 485 33.73 -15.65 -8.16
C PHE A 485 34.12 -17.00 -8.77
N SER A 486 35.14 -17.67 -8.25
CA SER A 486 35.55 -18.99 -8.74
C SER A 486 34.47 -20.04 -8.48
N ILE A 487 33.93 -20.10 -7.25
CA ILE A 487 32.86 -21.06 -6.89
C ILE A 487 31.58 -20.77 -7.67
N SER A 488 31.19 -19.49 -7.79
CA SER A 488 30.03 -19.10 -8.58
C SER A 488 30.20 -19.42 -10.06
N GLY A 489 31.41 -19.22 -10.61
CA GLY A 489 31.75 -19.60 -11.98
C GLY A 489 31.65 -21.10 -12.23
N VAL A 490 32.17 -21.93 -11.31
CA VAL A 490 32.03 -23.40 -11.38
C VAL A 490 30.55 -23.80 -11.32
N LEU A 491 29.74 -23.20 -10.44
CA LEU A 491 28.30 -23.46 -10.37
C LEU A 491 27.58 -23.10 -11.66
N VAL A 492 27.89 -21.95 -12.27
CA VAL A 492 27.31 -21.55 -13.55
C VAL A 492 27.71 -22.50 -14.66
N VAL A 493 28.99 -22.86 -14.79
CA VAL A 493 29.48 -23.77 -15.83
C VAL A 493 28.88 -25.17 -15.67
N THR A 494 28.87 -25.72 -14.46
CA THR A 494 28.31 -27.05 -14.18
C THR A 494 26.81 -27.10 -14.47
N THR A 495 26.04 -26.11 -14.01
CA THR A 495 24.60 -26.03 -14.27
C THR A 495 24.28 -25.77 -15.74
N TRP A 496 25.13 -25.02 -16.44
CA TRP A 496 25.03 -24.80 -17.88
C TRP A 496 25.24 -26.10 -18.67
N LEU A 497 26.27 -26.87 -18.33
CA LEU A 497 26.57 -28.17 -18.96
C LEU A 497 25.48 -29.20 -18.65
N LEU A 498 25.04 -29.29 -17.39
CA LEU A 498 23.96 -30.21 -16.97
C LEU A 498 22.63 -29.87 -17.64
N SER A 499 22.26 -28.60 -17.73
CA SER A 499 21.03 -28.18 -18.42
C SER A 499 21.06 -28.46 -19.93
N GLY A 500 22.27 -28.54 -20.52
CA GLY A 500 22.47 -28.92 -21.92
C GLY A 500 22.44 -30.42 -22.15
N HIS A 501 23.07 -31.22 -21.29
CA HIS A 501 23.23 -32.67 -21.48
C HIS A 501 22.10 -33.53 -20.88
N ALA A 502 21.46 -33.08 -19.79
CA ALA A 502 20.49 -33.90 -19.05
C ALA A 502 19.02 -33.58 -19.40
N SER A 503 18.77 -32.64 -20.32
CA SER A 503 17.40 -32.25 -20.65
C SER A 503 16.81 -33.13 -21.76
N VAL A 504 15.80 -33.94 -21.39
CA VAL A 504 15.00 -34.75 -22.34
C VAL A 504 14.24 -33.88 -23.35
N ILE A 505 14.05 -32.61 -23.03
CA ILE A 505 13.45 -31.57 -23.89
C ILE A 505 14.46 -30.42 -23.99
N PRO A 506 14.87 -30.00 -25.19
CA PRO A 506 15.86 -28.92 -25.34
C PRO A 506 15.34 -27.63 -24.71
N LEU A 507 16.02 -27.19 -23.64
CA LEU A 507 15.74 -25.93 -22.97
C LEU A 507 16.33 -24.76 -23.77
N GLY A 508 15.50 -23.75 -24.07
CA GLY A 508 15.99 -22.51 -24.69
C GLY A 508 17.00 -21.76 -23.81
N THR A 509 17.87 -20.96 -24.44
CA THR A 509 18.99 -20.24 -23.82
C THR A 509 18.59 -19.48 -22.54
N TRP A 510 17.48 -18.75 -22.58
CA TRP A 510 17.00 -17.97 -21.42
C TRP A 510 16.60 -18.83 -20.23
N ARG A 511 16.00 -20.01 -20.47
CA ARG A 511 15.64 -20.93 -19.37
C ARG A 511 16.88 -21.55 -18.73
N ARG A 512 17.91 -21.83 -19.53
CA ARG A 512 19.20 -22.34 -19.04
C ARG A 512 19.92 -21.29 -18.20
N LEU A 513 19.94 -20.03 -18.66
CA LEU A 513 20.44 -18.91 -17.85
C LEU A 513 19.64 -18.73 -16.55
N SER A 514 18.31 -18.87 -16.58
CA SER A 514 17.50 -18.83 -15.36
C SER A 514 17.87 -19.95 -14.37
N LEU A 515 18.17 -21.17 -14.85
CA LEU A 515 18.63 -22.26 -13.98
C LEU A 515 20.00 -21.98 -13.35
N CYS A 516 20.94 -21.43 -14.13
CA CYS A 516 22.23 -20.99 -13.60
C CYS A 516 22.05 -19.90 -12.53
N TRP A 517 21.17 -18.93 -12.78
CA TRP A 517 20.79 -17.90 -11.81
C TRP A 517 20.22 -18.51 -10.53
N PHE A 518 19.23 -19.41 -10.63
CA PHE A 518 18.66 -20.08 -9.45
C PHE A 518 19.69 -20.89 -8.66
N ALA A 519 20.66 -21.52 -9.34
CA ALA A 519 21.72 -22.26 -8.66
C ALA A 519 22.68 -21.33 -7.89
N VAL A 520 23.03 -20.18 -8.47
CA VAL A 520 23.83 -19.16 -7.77
C VAL A 520 23.05 -18.57 -6.59
N CYS A 521 21.76 -18.25 -6.76
CA CYS A 521 20.91 -17.81 -5.64
C CYS A 521 20.82 -18.87 -4.55
N GLY A 522 20.63 -20.15 -4.92
CA GLY A 522 20.62 -21.25 -3.96
C GLY A 522 21.93 -21.35 -3.17
N PHE A 523 23.08 -21.19 -3.83
CA PHE A 523 24.38 -21.15 -3.16
C PHE A 523 24.50 -19.97 -2.19
N ILE A 524 24.10 -18.77 -2.60
CA ILE A 524 24.12 -17.58 -1.74
C ILE A 524 23.24 -17.80 -0.50
N HIS A 525 21.98 -18.20 -0.68
CA HIS A 525 21.03 -18.35 0.42
C HIS A 525 21.35 -19.52 1.35
N LEU A 526 21.76 -20.67 0.80
CA LEU A 526 22.00 -21.86 1.63
C LEU A 526 23.38 -21.86 2.28
N VAL A 527 24.41 -21.36 1.59
CA VAL A 527 25.79 -21.42 2.08
C VAL A 527 26.19 -20.10 2.73
N ILE A 528 26.05 -18.96 2.04
CA ILE A 528 26.54 -17.68 2.56
C ILE A 528 25.61 -17.13 3.64
N GLU A 529 24.32 -16.98 3.34
CA GLU A 529 23.31 -16.51 4.31
C GLU A 529 22.98 -17.58 5.36
N GLY A 530 23.03 -18.86 4.98
CA GLY A 530 22.92 -19.97 5.93
C GLY A 530 24.05 -19.95 6.96
N TRP A 531 25.29 -19.69 6.55
CA TRP A 531 26.42 -19.53 7.46
C TRP A 531 26.22 -18.36 8.42
N PHE A 532 25.79 -17.20 7.91
CA PHE A 532 25.46 -16.05 8.76
C PHE A 532 24.39 -16.40 9.79
N SER A 533 23.31 -17.05 9.36
CA SER A 533 22.20 -17.46 10.22
C SER A 533 22.64 -18.35 11.39
N LEU A 534 23.67 -19.17 11.17
CA LEU A 534 24.21 -20.08 12.17
C LEU A 534 25.28 -19.43 13.07
N TYR A 535 26.12 -18.55 12.53
CA TYR A 535 27.36 -18.10 13.18
C TYR A 535 27.44 -16.58 13.44
N HIS A 536 26.37 -15.81 13.22
CA HIS A 536 26.34 -14.35 13.46
C HIS A 536 26.78 -13.90 14.87
N GLU A 537 26.55 -14.70 15.91
CA GLU A 537 26.96 -14.35 17.29
C GLU A 537 28.48 -14.42 17.49
N GLU A 538 29.19 -15.24 16.71
CA GLU A 538 30.64 -15.45 16.79
C GLU A 538 31.41 -14.71 15.67
N LEU A 539 30.69 -14.08 14.74
CA LEU A 539 31.19 -13.48 13.50
C LEU A 539 32.31 -12.44 13.71
N LEU A 540 32.23 -11.67 14.80
CA LEU A 540 33.18 -10.63 15.15
C LEU A 540 34.61 -11.15 15.38
N GLY A 541 34.73 -12.34 15.98
CA GLY A 541 35.99 -12.99 16.28
C GLY A 541 36.38 -14.08 15.30
N ASP A 542 35.43 -14.61 14.52
CA ASP A 542 35.66 -15.74 13.63
C ASP A 542 36.51 -15.37 12.39
N GLN A 543 37.38 -16.29 12.00
CA GLN A 543 38.30 -16.18 10.86
C GLN A 543 38.00 -17.21 9.77
N ALA A 544 36.87 -17.92 9.81
CA ALA A 544 36.42 -18.68 8.66
C ALA A 544 36.22 -17.77 7.42
N ILE A 545 36.50 -18.28 6.22
CA ILE A 545 36.41 -17.52 4.96
C ILE A 545 35.02 -16.87 4.77
N LEU A 546 33.94 -17.57 5.13
CA LEU A 546 32.58 -17.05 5.05
C LEU A 546 32.32 -15.95 6.08
N SER A 547 32.86 -16.06 7.29
CA SER A 547 32.78 -15.03 8.32
C SER A 547 33.56 -13.78 7.96
N GLN A 548 34.74 -13.95 7.35
CA GLN A 548 35.53 -12.85 6.82
C GLN A 548 34.84 -12.14 5.65
N LEU A 549 34.17 -12.90 4.78
CA LEU A 549 33.34 -12.35 3.69
C LEU A 549 32.21 -11.47 4.25
N TRP A 550 31.54 -11.91 5.32
CA TRP A 550 30.49 -11.13 5.99
C TRP A 550 31.03 -9.89 6.72
N LYS A 551 32.21 -9.97 7.36
CA LYS A 551 32.91 -8.81 7.93
C LYS A 551 33.25 -7.77 6.85
N GLU A 552 33.68 -8.23 5.68
CA GLU A 552 33.97 -7.33 4.56
C GLU A 552 32.69 -6.68 4.01
N TYR A 553 31.63 -7.47 3.82
CA TYR A 553 30.32 -6.98 3.40
C TYR A 553 29.73 -5.96 4.38
N ALA A 554 29.92 -6.19 5.68
CA ALA A 554 29.43 -5.31 6.73
C ALA A 554 30.15 -3.94 6.81
N LYS A 555 31.25 -3.75 6.09
CA LYS A 555 31.82 -2.41 5.90
C LYS A 555 30.89 -1.50 5.08
N GLY A 556 30.08 -2.09 4.18
CA GLY A 556 29.04 -1.39 3.42
C GLY A 556 27.73 -1.23 4.20
N ASP A 557 27.40 -2.19 5.07
CA ASP A 557 26.23 -2.14 5.95
C ASP A 557 26.56 -2.76 7.32
N SER A 558 26.85 -1.91 8.30
CA SER A 558 27.34 -2.31 9.63
C SER A 558 26.33 -3.12 10.46
N ARG A 559 25.06 -3.16 10.04
CA ARG A 559 23.99 -3.91 10.72
C ARG A 559 24.24 -5.41 10.77
N TYR A 560 25.09 -5.94 9.89
CA TYR A 560 25.47 -7.36 9.89
C TYR A 560 26.49 -7.73 10.97
N ILE A 561 27.12 -6.75 11.62
CA ILE A 561 28.16 -6.97 12.66
C ILE A 561 27.66 -6.61 14.06
N LEU A 562 26.69 -5.71 14.13
CA LEU A 562 25.84 -5.59 15.30
C LEU A 562 25.13 -6.93 15.46
N SER A 563 25.34 -7.62 16.59
CA SER A 563 24.56 -8.79 17.01
C SER A 563 23.10 -8.43 17.33
N ASP A 564 22.58 -7.42 16.64
CA ASP A 564 21.18 -7.13 16.51
C ASP A 564 20.61 -8.19 15.55
N ILE A 565 19.54 -8.85 15.98
CA ILE A 565 18.95 -10.05 15.35
C ILE A 565 18.37 -9.76 13.93
N ARG A 566 18.60 -8.55 13.40
CA ARG A 566 18.14 -8.05 12.09
C ARG A 566 18.96 -8.51 10.89
N GLY A 567 20.19 -9.00 11.07
CA GLY A 567 20.97 -9.56 9.96
C GLY A 567 20.53 -10.98 9.56
N CYS A 568 19.98 -11.75 10.52
CA CYS A 568 19.62 -13.17 10.33
C CYS A 568 18.19 -13.36 9.81
N ALA A 569 17.38 -12.31 9.88
CA ALA A 569 16.08 -12.23 9.24
C ALA A 569 16.18 -11.17 8.16
N ILE A 570 15.87 -11.51 6.92
CA ILE A 570 15.62 -10.53 5.87
C ILE A 570 14.52 -9.57 6.39
N PHE A 571 14.92 -8.37 6.84
CA PHE A 571 14.13 -7.22 7.37
C PHE A 571 13.62 -7.28 8.85
N PRO A 572 13.38 -6.11 9.51
CA PRO A 572 14.06 -5.68 10.73
C PRO A 572 13.19 -5.76 12.00
N ASP A 573 13.84 -5.86 13.17
CA ASP A 573 13.31 -5.46 14.47
C ASP A 573 14.43 -4.88 15.34
N ARG A 574 14.32 -3.59 15.72
CA ARG A 574 15.07 -2.92 16.80
C ARG A 574 14.39 -3.29 18.12
N ALA A 575 15.14 -3.65 19.16
CA ALA A 575 14.79 -3.37 20.57
C ALA A 575 15.92 -3.77 21.53
N PRO A 576 16.05 -3.11 22.70
CA PRO A 576 15.51 -1.81 23.11
C PRO A 576 16.55 -0.67 23.00
#